data_AF-A0A382ACZ9-F1
#
_entry.id   AF-A0A382ACZ9-F1
#
_cell.length_a   1.000
_cell.length_b   1.000
_cell.length_c   1.000
_cell.angle_alpha   90.00
_cell.angle_beta   90.00
_cell.angle_gamma   90.00
#
_symmetry.space_group_name_H-M   'P 1'
#
loop_
_entity.id
_entity.type
_entity.pdbx_description
1 polymer ?
#
loop_
_entity_poly.entity_id
_entity_poly.type
_entity_poly.pdbx_seq_one_letter_code
_entity_poly.pdbx_strand_id
1 'polypeptide(L)'
;MGTVLLIILAGSTDDKNLGDVVVNSITILDDGHGGFISAYNEDQKRTLYLGTGKEGNGYVQTYNKYEERTAYIGSNRDMDGVIVLNDRYGHT
;
A
#
# COMPACT_ATOMS: atom_id res chain seq x y z
N MET A 1 24.31 14.56 16.91
CA MET A 1 23.11 15.30 16.47
C MET A 1 21.93 14.40 16.75
N GLY A 2 21.16 14.67 17.80
CA GLY A 2 20.06 13.79 18.24
C GLY A 2 18.75 14.13 17.52
N THR A 3 17.99 13.11 17.15
CA THR A 3 16.63 13.25 16.60
C THR A 3 15.62 13.20 17.74
N VAL A 4 14.58 14.04 17.68
CA VAL A 4 13.45 13.98 18.61
C VAL A 4 12.24 13.40 17.89
N LEU A 5 11.64 12.37 18.48
CA LEU A 5 10.37 11.79 18.03
C LEU A 5 9.26 12.28 18.96
N LEU A 6 8.20 12.86 18.40
CA LEU A 6 7.04 13.33 19.15
C LEU A 6 5.84 12.42 18.86
N ILE A 7 5.24 11.83 19.90
CA ILE A 7 4.03 11.01 19.82
C ILE A 7 3.02 11.59 20.81
N ILE A 8 1.80 11.91 20.35
CA ILE A 8 0.70 12.41 21.18
C ILE A 8 -0.33 11.29 21.36
N LEU A 9 -0.65 10.95 22.60
CA LEU A 9 -1.70 9.99 22.97
C LEU A 9 -2.82 10.75 23.69
N ALA A 10 -4.02 10.76 23.09
CA ALA A 10 -5.23 11.34 23.70
C ALA A 10 -6.31 10.24 23.79
N GLY A 11 -6.84 10.01 24.99
CA GLY A 11 -7.87 8.99 25.26
C GLY A 11 -9.28 9.60 25.38
N SER A 12 -10.30 8.85 24.93
CA SER A 12 -11.73 9.19 25.08
C SER A 12 -12.32 8.51 26.34
N THR A 13 -13.31 9.15 26.99
CA THR A 13 -14.05 8.62 28.16
C THR A 13 -15.42 8.03 27.83
N ASP A 14 -15.76 7.93 26.54
CA ASP A 14 -17.00 7.30 26.08
C ASP A 14 -16.79 5.79 25.83
N ASP A 15 -17.77 4.94 26.16
CA ASP A 15 -17.74 3.46 25.97
C ASP A 15 -17.79 3.01 24.47
N LYS A 16 -17.46 3.89 23.52
CA LYS A 16 -17.44 3.63 22.07
C LYS A 16 -16.01 3.41 21.57
N ASN A 17 -15.87 2.81 20.38
CA ASN A 17 -14.57 2.58 19.76
C ASN A 17 -13.83 3.89 19.43
N LEU A 18 -12.51 3.81 19.24
CA LEU A 18 -11.66 4.97 18.92
C LEU A 18 -11.85 5.51 17.49
N GLY A 19 -12.68 4.88 16.66
CA GLY A 19 -12.71 5.12 15.21
C GLY A 19 -11.52 4.49 14.47
N ASP A 20 -11.23 4.98 13.27
CA ASP A 20 -10.11 4.53 12.43
C ASP A 20 -8.74 4.93 13.01
N VAL A 21 -7.70 4.12 12.81
CA VAL A 21 -6.33 4.37 13.30
C VAL A 21 -5.45 4.92 12.18
N VAL A 22 -4.80 6.04 12.47
CA VAL A 22 -4.10 6.95 11.55
C VAL A 22 -2.65 7.11 12.01
N VAL A 23 -1.67 6.49 11.33
CA VAL A 23 -0.26 6.46 11.82
C VAL A 23 0.81 6.30 10.71
N ASN A 24 2.07 6.14 11.15
CA ASN A 24 3.20 7.01 10.80
C ASN A 24 4.07 6.59 9.59
N SER A 25 3.85 5.42 9.01
CA SER A 25 4.06 5.29 7.56
C SER A 25 2.78 4.79 6.94
N ILE A 26 1.94 5.77 6.63
CA ILE A 26 1.44 5.98 5.27
C ILE A 26 2.44 6.94 4.62
N THR A 27 3.04 6.54 3.50
CA THR A 27 4.02 7.38 2.81
C THR A 27 3.55 7.64 1.39
N ILE A 28 2.87 8.77 1.19
CA ILE A 28 2.64 9.36 -0.13
C ILE A 28 3.95 10.04 -0.53
N LEU A 29 4.82 9.27 -1.17
CA LEU A 29 5.94 9.83 -1.91
C LEU A 29 5.45 10.13 -3.31
N ASP A 30 5.67 11.36 -3.77
CA ASP A 30 5.63 11.65 -5.20
C ASP A 30 7.05 11.42 -5.73
N ASP A 31 7.22 10.38 -6.53
CA ASP A 31 8.47 10.12 -7.25
C ASP A 31 8.57 10.92 -8.56
N GLY A 32 7.63 11.85 -8.78
CA GLY A 32 7.40 12.56 -10.03
C GLY A 32 6.26 11.95 -10.86
N HIS A 33 5.67 10.83 -10.40
CA HIS A 33 4.59 10.11 -11.08
C HIS A 33 3.35 9.86 -10.19
N GLY A 34 3.33 10.36 -8.95
CA GLY A 34 2.17 10.30 -8.05
C GLY A 34 2.36 9.48 -6.77
N GLY A 35 1.37 9.57 -5.89
CA GLY A 35 1.39 8.98 -4.55
C GLY A 35 1.23 7.46 -4.50
N PHE A 36 1.74 6.83 -3.44
CA PHE A 36 1.52 5.41 -3.18
C PHE A 36 1.36 5.06 -1.70
N ILE A 37 0.92 3.83 -1.45
CA ILE A 37 0.86 3.16 -0.15
C ILE A 37 1.49 1.78 -0.35
N SER A 38 2.34 1.36 0.57
CA SER A 38 2.90 0.00 0.58
C SER A 38 2.78 -0.60 1.97
N ALA A 39 2.43 -1.88 2.02
CA ALA A 39 2.48 -2.68 3.24
C ALA A 39 3.56 -3.76 3.11
N TYR A 40 4.21 -4.05 4.23
CA TYR A 40 5.29 -5.03 4.34
C TYR A 40 4.96 -6.01 5.47
N ASN A 41 5.43 -7.25 5.36
CA ASN A 41 5.36 -8.23 6.44
C ASN A 41 6.53 -8.04 7.44
N GLU A 42 6.61 -8.92 8.45
CA GLU A 42 7.66 -8.91 9.48
C GLU A 42 9.09 -9.10 8.94
N ASP A 43 9.23 -9.74 7.78
CA ASP A 43 10.51 -9.94 7.08
C ASP A 43 10.90 -8.75 6.17
N GLN A 44 10.14 -7.65 6.21
CA GLN A 44 10.28 -6.50 5.29
C GLN A 44 10.01 -6.82 3.82
N LYS A 45 9.25 -7.89 3.54
CA LYS A 45 8.79 -8.22 2.18
C LYS A 45 7.46 -7.55 1.89
N ARG A 46 7.32 -6.99 0.70
CA ARG A 46 6.09 -6.28 0.32
C ARG A 46 4.93 -7.25 0.22
N THR A 47 3.78 -6.86 0.75
CA THR A 47 2.51 -7.61 0.66
C THR A 47 1.43 -6.86 -0.10
N LEU A 48 1.53 -5.53 -0.13
CA LEU A 48 0.59 -4.64 -0.84
C LEU A 48 1.35 -3.47 -1.46
N TYR A 49 0.93 -3.09 -2.67
CA TYR A 49 1.18 -1.78 -3.25
C TYR A 49 -0.16 -1.22 -3.75
N LEU A 50 -0.43 0.06 -3.46
CA LEU A 50 -1.52 0.83 -4.03
C LEU A 50 -0.95 2.17 -4.45
N GLY A 51 -1.09 2.58 -5.71
CA GLY A 51 -0.50 3.84 -6.15
C GLY A 51 -0.71 4.16 -7.61
N THR A 52 0.02 5.14 -8.09
CA THR A 52 -0.05 5.64 -9.46
C THR A 52 1.09 5.07 -10.32
N GLY A 53 0.75 4.63 -11.52
CA GLY A 53 1.71 4.19 -12.54
C GLY A 53 2.30 5.38 -13.30
N LYS A 54 3.36 5.13 -14.07
CA LYS A 54 4.08 6.16 -14.83
C LYS A 54 3.21 6.94 -15.81
N GLU A 55 2.12 6.34 -16.29
CA GLU A 55 1.17 6.95 -17.22
C GLU A 55 -0.01 7.63 -16.50
N GLY A 56 0.06 7.79 -15.18
CA GLY A 56 -0.98 8.42 -14.36
C GLY A 56 -2.15 7.49 -13.99
N ASN A 57 -2.08 6.21 -14.36
CA ASN A 57 -3.12 5.23 -14.03
C ASN A 57 -2.99 4.72 -12.59
N GLY A 58 -4.12 4.55 -11.89
CA GLY A 58 -4.14 3.95 -10.55
C GLY A 58 -4.09 2.43 -10.62
N TYR A 59 -3.40 1.79 -9.67
CA TYR A 59 -3.42 0.34 -9.53
C TYR A 59 -3.16 -0.17 -8.10
N VAL A 60 -3.57 -1.40 -7.86
CA VAL A 60 -3.33 -2.19 -6.65
C VAL A 60 -2.64 -3.49 -7.03
N GLN A 61 -1.61 -3.87 -6.29
CA GLN A 61 -0.93 -5.16 -6.39
C GLN A 61 -0.84 -5.81 -5.02
N THR A 62 -1.11 -7.12 -4.97
CA THR A 62 -0.84 -7.94 -3.79
C THR A 62 0.26 -8.94 -4.10
N TYR A 63 1.01 -9.31 -3.06
CA TYR A 63 2.15 -10.21 -3.18
C TYR A 63 2.10 -11.29 -2.10
N ASN A 64 2.62 -12.47 -2.42
CA ASN A 64 2.79 -13.54 -1.44
C ASN A 64 4.11 -13.39 -0.66
N LYS A 65 4.37 -14.32 0.28
CA LYS A 65 5.58 -14.30 1.14
C LYS A 65 6.92 -14.50 0.41
N TYR A 66 6.87 -14.83 -0.88
CA TYR A 66 8.02 -14.96 -1.78
C TYR A 66 8.16 -13.75 -2.69
N GLU A 67 7.36 -12.70 -2.48
CA GLU A 67 7.35 -11.47 -3.27
C GLU A 67 6.83 -11.64 -4.71
N GLU A 68 6.20 -12.78 -4.99
CA GLU A 68 5.49 -13.00 -6.25
C GLU A 68 4.12 -12.32 -6.22
N ARG A 69 3.76 -11.63 -7.31
CA ARG A 69 2.50 -10.90 -7.42
C ARG A 69 1.34 -11.88 -7.56
N THR A 70 0.42 -11.85 -6.61
CA THR A 70 -0.80 -12.68 -6.63
C THR A 70 -1.99 -12.01 -7.30
N ALA A 71 -2.04 -10.68 -7.27
CA ALA A 71 -3.09 -9.93 -7.97
C ALA A 71 -2.61 -8.58 -8.51
N TYR A 72 -3.25 -8.13 -9.58
CA TYR A 72 -3.22 -6.76 -10.09
C TYR A 72 -4.66 -6.30 -10.34
N ILE A 73 -4.98 -5.09 -9.91
CA ILE A 73 -6.25 -4.41 -10.19
C ILE A 73 -5.90 -3.00 -10.63
N GLY A 74 -6.26 -2.60 -11.85
CA GLY A 74 -5.90 -1.29 -12.37
C GLY A 74 -6.27 -1.15 -13.84
N SER A 75 -5.51 -0.34 -14.58
CA SER A 75 -5.72 -0.13 -16.00
C SER A 75 -4.71 -0.89 -16.86
N ASN A 76 -5.17 -1.49 -17.96
CA ASN A 76 -4.29 -2.05 -18.98
C ASN A 76 -3.65 -0.92 -19.83
N ARG A 77 -2.94 -1.28 -20.90
CA ARG A 77 -2.26 -0.31 -21.79
C ARG A 77 -3.22 0.61 -22.56
N ASP A 78 -4.47 0.20 -22.73
CA ASP A 78 -5.52 0.98 -23.40
C ASP A 78 -6.36 1.79 -22.40
N MET A 79 -5.93 1.83 -21.13
CA MET A 79 -6.61 2.48 -20.00
C MET A 79 -7.92 1.82 -19.55
N ASP A 80 -8.24 0.63 -20.06
CA ASP A 80 -9.40 -0.15 -19.61
C ASP A 80 -9.13 -0.83 -18.27
N GLY A 81 -10.17 -0.95 -17.44
CA GLY A 81 -10.10 -1.64 -16.17
C GLY A 81 -9.83 -3.15 -16.34
N VAL A 82 -8.85 -3.67 -15.61
CA VAL A 82 -8.47 -5.08 -15.63
C VAL A 82 -8.18 -5.61 -14.22
N ILE A 83 -8.53 -6.87 -14.00
CA ILE A 83 -8.10 -7.67 -12.85
C ILE A 83 -7.31 -8.85 -13.38
N VAL A 84 -6.11 -9.03 -12.83
CA VAL A 84 -5.23 -10.18 -13.13
C VAL A 84 -4.97 -10.90 -11.82
N LEU A 85 -5.14 -12.22 -11.82
CA LEU A 85 -4.82 -13.10 -10.70
C LEU A 85 -3.73 -14.06 -11.14
N ASN A 86 -2.74 -14.29 -10.29
CA ASN A 86 -1.67 -15.24 -10.59
C ASN A 86 -1.59 -16.32 -9.51
N ASP A 87 -1.02 -17.47 -9.89
CA ASP A 87 -0.67 -18.54 -8.98
C ASP A 87 0.49 -18.15 -8.02
N ARG A 88 0.92 -19.11 -7.21
CA ARG A 88 1.99 -18.88 -6.21
C ARG A 88 3.36 -18.57 -6.82
N TYR A 89 3.54 -18.77 -8.12
CA TYR A 89 4.75 -18.54 -8.89
C TYR A 89 4.66 -17.31 -9.79
N GLY A 90 3.56 -16.54 -9.71
CA GLY A 90 3.38 -15.34 -10.52
C GLY A 90 2.88 -15.62 -11.94
N HIS A 91 2.35 -16.81 -12.22
CA HIS A 91 1.76 -17.15 -13.52
C HIS A 91 0.25 -16.93 -13.55
N THR A 92 -0.23 -16.30 -14.63
CA THR A 92 -1.65 -15.95 -14.86
C THR A 92 -2.46 -17.10 -15.42
#